data_AF-A0A4P7WAT0-F1
#
_entry.id   AF-A0A4P7WAT0-F1
#
_cell.length_a   1.000
_cell.length_b   1.000
_cell.length_c   1.000
_cell.angle_alpha   90.00
_cell.angle_beta   90.00
_cell.angle_gamma   90.00
#
_symmetry.space_group_name_H-M   'P 1'
#
loop_
_entity.id
_entity.type
_entity.pdbx_description
1 polymer ?
#
loop_
_entity_poly.entity_id
_entity_poly.type
_entity_poly.pdbx_seq_one_letter_code
_entity_poly.pdbx_strand_id
1 'polypeptide(L)'
;MSISIAHAWEKRFPELCHFLGCYVNNIFYDELDQGETTEEITTLMVQNQFRTYSKKVLEQLSEVITLIKKGKMDADQFLKEIWSEKMHEYDHISTLEWFEIIEKILKENIPKRKKDPLDPDDFED
;
A
#
# COMPACT_ATOMS: atom_id res chain seq x y z
N MET A 1 15.59 -23.63 9.75
CA MET A 1 14.30 -23.07 9.34
C MET A 1 14.53 -21.61 8.98
N SER A 2 14.67 -21.30 7.68
CA SER A 2 14.70 -19.91 7.25
C SER A 2 13.30 -19.34 7.45
N ILE A 3 13.18 -18.37 8.36
CA ILE A 3 12.07 -17.43 8.34
C ILE A 3 12.12 -16.81 6.93
N SER A 4 11.11 -17.07 6.10
CA SER A 4 11.10 -16.48 4.75
C SER A 4 11.13 -14.97 4.90
N ILE A 5 11.93 -14.28 4.10
CA ILE A 5 12.18 -12.83 4.25
C ILE A 5 10.87 -12.01 4.21
N ALA A 6 9.84 -12.51 3.53
CA ALA A 6 8.47 -12.00 3.59
C ALA A 6 7.94 -11.82 5.03
N HIS A 7 8.17 -12.79 5.93
CA HIS A 7 7.77 -12.69 7.34
C HIS A 7 8.50 -11.58 8.10
N ALA A 8 9.69 -11.16 7.64
CA ALA A 8 10.43 -10.08 8.28
C ALA A 8 9.84 -8.70 7.93
N TRP A 9 9.39 -8.52 6.68
CA TRP A 9 8.71 -7.30 6.27
C TRP A 9 7.31 -7.19 6.85
N GLU A 10 6.54 -8.27 6.87
CA GLU A 10 5.22 -8.29 7.51
C GLU A 10 5.30 -7.93 9.01
N LYS A 11 6.42 -8.26 9.68
CA LYS A 11 6.62 -7.86 11.07
C LYS A 11 6.92 -6.37 11.23
N ARG A 12 7.60 -5.76 10.25
CA ARG A 12 8.04 -4.35 10.33
C ARG A 12 7.02 -3.39 9.72
N PHE A 13 6.39 -3.80 8.63
CA PHE A 13 5.44 -3.02 7.85
C PHE A 13 4.15 -3.84 7.58
N PRO A 14 3.44 -4.29 8.62
CA PRO A 14 2.31 -5.21 8.46
C PRO A 14 1.21 -4.67 7.56
N GLU A 15 0.75 -3.43 7.81
CA GLU A 15 -0.33 -2.83 7.03
C GLU A 15 0.06 -2.57 5.58
N LEU A 16 1.30 -2.15 5.32
CA LEU A 16 1.83 -1.95 3.96
C LEU A 16 1.98 -3.28 3.21
N CYS A 17 2.51 -4.32 3.86
CA CYS A 17 2.63 -5.64 3.24
C CYS A 17 1.26 -6.23 2.91
N HIS A 18 0.28 -6.07 3.81
CA HIS A 18 -1.10 -6.45 3.55
C HIS A 18 -1.71 -5.62 2.41
N PHE A 19 -1.45 -4.30 2.36
CA PHE A 19 -1.93 -3.44 1.29
C PHE A 19 -1.40 -3.90 -0.08
N LEU A 20 -0.08 -4.02 -0.21
CA LEU A 20 0.57 -4.43 -1.45
C LEU A 20 0.17 -5.86 -1.83
N GLY A 21 0.25 -6.80 -0.89
CA GLY A 21 0.01 -8.22 -1.14
C GLY A 21 -1.46 -8.63 -1.26
N CYS A 22 -2.41 -7.85 -0.75
CA CYS A 22 -3.83 -8.22 -0.77
C CYS A 22 -4.75 -7.25 -1.53
N TYR A 23 -4.45 -5.95 -1.59
CA TYR A 23 -5.28 -5.02 -2.36
C TYR A 23 -4.71 -4.81 -3.75
N VAL A 24 -3.41 -4.55 -3.82
CA VAL A 24 -2.77 -4.20 -5.07
C VAL A 24 -2.43 -5.51 -5.83
N ASN A 25 -2.04 -6.60 -5.16
CA ASN A 25 -1.75 -7.89 -5.83
C ASN A 25 -3.02 -8.68 -6.24
N ASN A 26 -4.19 -8.45 -5.61
CA ASN A 26 -5.45 -9.12 -5.99
C ASN A 26 -6.23 -8.40 -7.10
N ILE A 27 -5.58 -7.51 -7.86
CA ILE A 27 -6.18 -6.91 -9.07
C ILE A 27 -6.48 -7.96 -10.14
N PHE A 28 -5.90 -9.17 -10.04
CA PHE A 28 -6.07 -10.24 -11.02
C PHE A 28 -7.06 -11.34 -10.61
N TYR A 29 -8.10 -11.01 -9.85
CA TYR A 29 -9.33 -11.83 -9.91
C TYR A 29 -10.45 -10.99 -10.51
N ASP A 30 -10.77 -11.32 -11.77
CA ASP A 30 -11.89 -10.87 -12.64
C ASP A 30 -13.28 -10.76 -11.97
N GLU A 31 -13.40 -10.99 -10.65
CA GLU A 31 -14.65 -11.12 -9.92
C GLU A 31 -15.02 -9.91 -9.06
N LEU A 32 -14.13 -8.94 -8.85
CA LEU A 32 -14.40 -7.83 -7.91
C LEU A 32 -14.74 -6.49 -8.56
N ASP A 33 -14.37 -6.20 -9.82
CA ASP A 33 -14.65 -4.90 -10.48
C ASP A 33 -14.17 -3.68 -9.63
N GLN A 34 -13.10 -3.87 -8.84
CA GLN A 34 -12.57 -2.89 -7.88
C GLN A 34 -11.26 -2.27 -8.38
N GLY A 35 -11.38 -1.43 -9.40
CA GLY A 35 -10.30 -0.60 -9.93
C GLY A 35 -9.32 -1.35 -10.86
N GLU A 36 -8.99 -0.72 -11.98
CA GLU A 36 -8.07 -1.25 -12.99
C GLU A 36 -6.63 -0.72 -12.78
N THR A 37 -6.49 0.32 -11.96
CA THR A 37 -5.23 1.05 -11.74
C THR A 37 -4.85 1.14 -10.27
N THR A 38 -3.55 1.27 -10.01
CA THR A 38 -2.98 1.53 -8.68
C THR A 38 -3.69 2.71 -8.00
N GLU A 39 -4.02 3.75 -8.76
CA GLU A 39 -4.72 4.93 -8.24
C GLU A 39 -6.12 4.62 -7.73
N GLU A 40 -6.91 3.91 -8.53
CA GLU A 40 -8.28 3.52 -8.17
C GLU A 40 -8.29 2.63 -6.94
N ILE A 41 -7.37 1.67 -6.85
CA ILE A 41 -7.32 0.72 -5.72
C ILE A 41 -6.86 1.39 -4.45
N THR A 42 -5.85 2.25 -4.53
CA THR A 42 -5.41 3.04 -3.39
C THR A 42 -6.57 3.92 -2.89
N THR A 43 -7.34 4.50 -3.81
CA THR A 43 -8.51 5.32 -3.48
C THR A 43 -9.65 4.49 -2.88
N LEU A 44 -9.96 3.33 -3.45
CA LEU A 44 -10.98 2.41 -2.95
C LEU A 44 -10.61 1.87 -1.56
N MET A 45 -9.33 1.53 -1.34
CA MET A 45 -8.83 1.13 -0.02
C MET A 45 -9.07 2.24 1.01
N VAL A 46 -8.71 3.48 0.69
CA VAL A 46 -8.96 4.63 1.58
C VAL A 46 -10.44 4.81 1.90
N GLN A 47 -11.32 4.56 0.92
CA GLN A 47 -12.77 4.69 1.12
C GLN A 47 -13.37 3.54 1.96
N ASN A 48 -12.87 2.32 1.77
CA ASN A 48 -13.49 1.10 2.30
C ASN A 48 -12.84 0.58 3.59
N GLN A 49 -11.64 1.04 3.95
CA GLN A 49 -10.95 0.65 5.17
C GLN A 49 -11.05 1.73 6.25
N PHE A 50 -10.76 1.32 7.49
CA PHE A 50 -10.65 2.27 8.60
C PHE A 50 -9.55 3.30 8.33
N ARG A 51 -9.79 4.53 8.78
CA ARG A 51 -8.88 5.65 8.66
C ARG A 51 -7.55 5.37 9.34
N THR A 52 -7.56 4.68 10.47
CA THR A 52 -6.34 4.19 11.16
C THR A 52 -5.52 3.26 10.28
N TYR A 53 -6.15 2.31 9.60
CA TYR A 53 -5.44 1.41 8.67
C TYR A 53 -4.77 2.20 7.55
N SER A 54 -5.52 3.09 6.89
CA SER A 54 -4.99 3.92 5.79
C SER A 54 -3.83 4.82 6.25
N LYS A 55 -3.92 5.40 7.45
CA LYS A 55 -2.83 6.20 8.05
C LYS A 55 -1.57 5.37 8.31
N LYS A 56 -1.71 4.13 8.79
CA LYS A 56 -0.58 3.23 9.01
C LYS A 56 0.08 2.78 7.71
N VAL A 57 -0.71 2.50 6.67
CA VAL A 57 -0.17 2.22 5.33
C VAL A 57 0.67 3.41 4.85
N LEU A 58 0.16 4.63 4.99
CA LEU A 58 0.90 5.85 4.63
C LEU A 58 2.19 6.00 5.43
N GLU A 59 2.14 5.86 6.76
CA GLU A 59 3.31 5.98 7.63
C GLU A 59 4.42 4.97 7.24
N GLN A 60 4.04 3.71 7.05
CA GLN A 60 4.98 2.65 6.68
C GLN A 60 5.55 2.85 5.27
N LEU A 61 4.72 3.29 4.32
CA LEU A 61 5.18 3.61 2.98
C LEU A 61 6.18 4.78 2.98
N SER A 62 5.90 5.84 3.74
CA SER A 62 6.82 6.96 3.91
C SER A 62 8.16 6.52 4.54
N GLU A 63 8.15 5.58 5.48
CA GLU A 63 9.38 5.00 6.05
C GLU A 63 10.15 4.22 4.98
N VAL A 64 9.48 3.35 4.22
CA VAL A 64 10.08 2.56 3.13
C VAL A 64 10.73 3.47 2.09
N ILE A 65 10.01 4.49 1.59
CA ILE A 65 10.54 5.49 0.66
C ILE A 65 11.79 6.17 1.23
N THR A 66 11.76 6.52 2.52
CA THR A 66 12.90 7.14 3.20
C THR A 66 14.12 6.21 3.28
N LEU A 67 13.91 4.91 3.53
CA LEU A 67 14.98 3.92 3.58
C LEU A 67 15.59 3.68 2.19
N ILE A 68 14.76 3.62 1.15
CA ILE A 68 15.19 3.49 -0.24
C ILE A 68 16.04 4.70 -0.66
N LYS A 69 15.55 5.93 -0.42
CA LYS A 69 16.30 7.17 -0.72
C LYS A 69 17.63 7.27 0.02
N LYS A 70 17.75 6.64 1.18
CA LYS A 70 19.01 6.56 1.96
C LYS A 70 19.92 5.41 1.53
N GLY A 71 19.54 4.60 0.53
CA GLY A 71 20.28 3.42 0.08
C GLY A 71 20.31 2.28 1.11
N LYS A 72 19.36 2.26 2.05
CA LYS A 72 19.26 1.24 3.11
C LYS A 72 18.32 0.07 2.75
N MET A 73 17.64 0.18 1.63
CA MET A 73 16.65 -0.77 1.13
C MET A 73 16.63 -0.68 -0.39
N ASP A 74 16.55 -1.83 -1.05
CA ASP A 74 16.33 -1.93 -2.49
C ASP A 74 14.83 -2.03 -2.76
N ALA A 75 14.31 -1.14 -3.60
CA ALA A 75 12.88 -1.01 -3.84
C ALA A 75 12.32 -2.25 -4.57
N ASP A 76 13.04 -2.72 -5.59
CA ASP A 76 12.63 -3.85 -6.43
C ASP A 76 12.69 -5.17 -5.64
N GLN A 77 13.71 -5.36 -4.82
CA GLN A 77 13.82 -6.50 -3.91
C GLN A 77 12.69 -6.50 -2.89
N PHE A 78 12.43 -5.36 -2.24
CA PHE A 78 11.35 -5.24 -1.26
C PHE A 78 10.00 -5.61 -1.89
N LEU A 79 9.69 -5.04 -3.06
CA LEU A 79 8.46 -5.33 -3.77
C LEU A 79 8.37 -6.82 -4.14
N LYS A 80 9.41 -7.39 -4.74
CA LYS A 80 9.46 -8.80 -5.15
C LYS A 80 9.28 -9.80 -4.00
N GLU A 81 9.67 -9.42 -2.78
CA GLU A 81 9.52 -10.28 -1.61
C GLU A 81 8.09 -10.29 -1.04
N ILE A 82 7.28 -9.28 -1.36
CA ILE A 82 5.89 -9.11 -0.92
C ILE A 82 4.91 -9.45 -2.06
N TRP A 83 5.37 -9.34 -3.29
CA TRP A 83 4.57 -9.34 -4.50
C TRP A 83 4.94 -10.48 -5.43
N SER A 84 3.94 -11.26 -5.86
CA SER A 84 4.14 -12.46 -6.66
C SER A 84 3.92 -12.28 -8.17
N GLU A 85 3.20 -11.24 -8.58
CA GLU A 85 2.76 -11.07 -9.97
C GLU A 85 3.46 -9.92 -10.70
N LYS A 86 3.14 -9.67 -11.96
CA LYS A 86 3.69 -8.54 -12.71
C LYS A 86 2.54 -7.59 -13.05
N MET A 87 2.61 -6.32 -12.65
CA MET A 87 1.66 -5.33 -13.18
C MET A 87 2.28 -4.58 -14.34
N HIS A 88 1.55 -4.54 -15.44
CA HIS A 88 1.98 -3.85 -16.65
C HIS A 88 1.89 -2.32 -16.52
N GLU A 89 1.06 -1.81 -15.60
CA GLU A 89 0.89 -0.37 -15.36
C GLU A 89 2.22 0.31 -14.96
N TYR A 90 3.08 -0.36 -14.19
CA TYR A 90 4.33 0.23 -13.71
C TYR A 90 5.56 -0.07 -14.58
N ASP A 91 5.44 -0.79 -15.70
CA ASP A 91 6.58 -1.21 -16.55
C ASP A 91 7.42 -0.02 -17.10
N HIS A 92 6.89 1.21 -17.03
CA HIS A 92 7.50 2.43 -17.57
C HIS A 92 8.08 3.39 -16.51
N ILE A 93 7.98 3.05 -15.21
CA ILE A 93 8.49 3.84 -14.08
C ILE A 93 9.27 2.95 -13.10
N SER A 94 10.08 3.55 -12.24
CA SER A 94 10.76 2.80 -11.18
C SER A 94 9.81 2.44 -10.03
N THR A 95 10.13 1.38 -9.27
CA THR A 95 9.38 1.01 -8.05
C THR A 95 9.33 2.13 -7.03
N LEU A 96 10.38 2.94 -6.93
CA LEU A 96 10.39 4.12 -6.06
C LEU A 96 9.38 5.18 -6.53
N GLU A 97 9.36 5.52 -7.81
CA GLU A 97 8.38 6.47 -8.37
C GLU A 97 6.95 5.96 -8.18
N TRP A 98 6.72 4.66 -8.35
CA TRP A 98 5.42 4.04 -8.10
C TRP A 98 4.99 4.13 -6.63
N PHE A 99 5.89 3.88 -5.69
CA PHE A 99 5.62 4.10 -4.26
C PHE A 99 5.31 5.57 -3.93
N GLU A 100 5.99 6.53 -4.57
CA GLU A 100 5.70 7.95 -4.39
C GLU A 100 4.32 8.34 -4.93
N ILE A 101 3.86 7.72 -6.02
CA ILE A 101 2.51 7.89 -6.55
C ILE A 101 1.48 7.42 -5.51
N ILE A 102 1.63 6.20 -4.97
CA ILE A 102 0.76 5.66 -3.91
C ILE A 102 0.76 6.59 -2.70
N GLU A 103 1.94 7.04 -2.25
CA GLU A 103 2.08 7.93 -1.10
C GLU A 103 1.32 9.25 -1.31
N LYS A 104 1.39 9.81 -2.51
CA LYS A 104 0.66 11.02 -2.89
C LYS A 104 -0.85 10.80 -2.83
N ILE A 105 -1.35 9.71 -3.41
CA ILE A 105 -2.79 9.38 -3.41
C ILE A 105 -3.30 9.24 -1.96
N LEU A 106 -2.56 8.54 -1.10
CA LEU A 106 -2.90 8.39 0.32
C LEU A 106 -2.95 9.75 1.04
N LYS A 107 -1.93 10.59 0.86
CA LYS A 107 -1.88 11.95 1.46
C LYS A 107 -3.06 12.81 1.02
N GLU A 108 -3.47 12.70 -0.23
CA GLU A 108 -4.56 13.50 -0.79
C GLU A 108 -5.96 12.98 -0.40
N ASN A 109 -6.14 11.67 -0.25
CA ASN A 109 -7.47 11.06 -0.06
C ASN A 109 -7.81 10.77 1.41
N ILE A 110 -6.85 10.40 2.26
CA ILE A 110 -7.12 10.11 3.68
C ILE A 110 -7.83 11.27 4.41
N PRO A 111 -7.45 12.56 4.20
CA PRO A 111 -8.16 13.68 4.82
C PRO A 111 -9.56 13.93 4.25
N LYS A 112 -9.81 13.48 3.02
CA LYS A 112 -11.09 13.68 2.29
C LYS A 112 -12.05 12.50 2.46
N ARG A 113 -11.61 11.40 3.07
CA ARG A 113 -12.43 10.23 3.37
C ARG A 113 -13.68 10.66 4.13
N LYS A 114 -14.84 10.19 3.68
CA LYS A 114 -16.11 10.42 4.39
C LYS A 114 -16.03 9.73 5.74
N LYS A 115 -16.58 10.36 6.78
CA LYS A 115 -16.71 9.73 8.09
C LYS A 115 -17.52 8.45 7.97
N ASP A 116 -16.98 7.38 8.53
CA ASP A 116 -17.66 6.09 8.61
C ASP A 116 -18.16 5.91 10.05
N PRO A 117 -19.47 5.77 10.28
CA PRO A 117 -20.02 5.52 11.61
C PRO A 117 -19.59 4.19 12.23
N LEU A 118 -18.87 3.33 11.51
CA LEU A 118 -18.27 2.10 12.06
C LEU A 118 -16.78 2.27 12.36
N ASP A 119 -16.18 3.40 11.98
CA ASP A 119 -14.78 3.71 12.25
C ASP A 119 -14.66 4.37 13.62
N PRO A 120 -14.01 3.72 14.61
CA PRO A 120 -13.86 4.25 15.96
C PRO A 120 -13.18 5.63 15.99
N ASP A 121 -12.36 5.96 15.00
CA ASP A 121 -11.64 7.24 14.93
C ASP A 121 -12.51 8.40 14.39
N ASP A 122 -13.70 8.13 13.87
CA ASP A 122 -14.60 9.16 13.31
C ASP A 122 -15.67 9.63 14.33
N PHE A 123 -15.70 9.03 15.53
CA PHE A 123 -16.63 9.37 16.62
C PHE A 123 -16.15 10.51 17.54
N GLU A 124 -14.86 10.83 17.54
CA GLU A 124 -14.30 11.91 18.36
C GLU A 124 -14.09 13.18 17.48
N ASP A 125 -15.05 14.11 17.55
CA ASP A 125 -14.87 15.54 17.19
C ASP A 125 -14.91 16.39 18.47
#